data_AF-A0A2P6JP42-F1
#
_entry.id   AF-A0A2P6JP42-F1
#
_cell.length_a   1.000
_cell.length_b   1.000
_cell.length_c   1.000
_cell.angle_alpha   90.00
_cell.angle_beta   90.00
_cell.angle_gamma   90.00
#
_symmetry.space_group_name_H-M   'P 1'
#
loop_
_entity.id
_entity.type
_entity.pdbx_description
1 polymer ?
#
loop_
_entity_poly.entity_id
_entity_poly.type
_entity_poly.pdbx_seq_one_letter_code
_entity_poly.pdbx_strand_id
1 'polypeptide(L)'
;MITLFEYRRQQVNEKRAPFHEFDAYINTTPDRQGLPMNVLSLEHRYSDIRIFFGDIQPPDRNTQQLCALWDFIQNYMDISHPLPDAPLFEEHRQNDPTTAEHDRATGRHPRYWIDMDENTFKEAQMAMRARVDRIDTFSRPNLMAQYVEYVSVG
;
A
#
# COMPACT_ATOMS: atom_id res chain seq x y z
N MET A 1 6.46 11.81 0.37
CA MET A 1 6.57 12.41 1.72
C MET A 1 5.40 11.91 2.54
N ILE A 2 5.61 11.47 3.78
CA ILE A 2 4.54 11.17 4.74
C ILE A 2 4.44 12.36 5.71
N THR A 3 3.21 12.77 6.02
CA THR A 3 2.92 13.79 7.04
C THR A 3 1.97 13.19 8.06
N LEU A 4 2.35 13.21 9.35
CA LEU A 4 1.54 12.73 10.46
C LEU A 4 1.07 13.91 11.31
N PHE A 5 -0.20 13.88 11.69
CA PHE A 5 -0.79 14.85 12.59
C PHE A 5 -1.10 14.18 13.93
N GLU A 6 -0.41 14.62 14.99
CA GLU A 6 -0.65 14.19 16.36
C GLU A 6 -1.52 15.20 17.08
N TYR A 7 -2.74 14.79 17.44
CA TYR A 7 -3.68 15.62 18.16
C TYR A 7 -3.53 15.41 19.66
N ARG A 8 -3.04 16.42 20.39
CA ARG A 8 -3.00 16.43 21.86
C ARG A 8 -3.77 17.63 22.40
N ARG A 9 -4.96 17.38 22.97
CA ARG A 9 -5.90 18.41 23.43
C ARG A 9 -6.24 19.39 22.27
N GLN A 10 -5.95 20.68 22.44
CA GLN A 10 -6.16 21.74 21.44
C GLN A 10 -4.91 22.02 20.58
N GLN A 11 -3.85 21.22 20.70
CA GLN A 11 -2.63 21.36 19.90
C GLN A 11 -2.52 20.25 18.86
N VAL A 12 -2.09 20.63 17.67
CA VAL A 12 -1.77 19.71 16.57
C VAL A 12 -0.27 19.78 16.35
N ASN A 13 0.42 18.66 16.57
CA ASN A 13 1.83 18.52 16.23
C ASN A 13 1.93 17.83 14.86
N GLU A 14 2.73 18.41 13.97
CA GLU A 14 3.02 17.84 12.65
C GLU A 14 4.40 17.18 12.66
N LYS A 15 4.49 15.95 12.14
CA LYS A 15 5.75 15.28 11.84
C LYS A 15 5.80 14.95 10.35
N ARG A 16 6.94 15.12 9.71
CA ARG A 16 7.14 14.83 8.29
C ARG A 16 8.38 13.97 8.09
N ALA A 17 8.28 12.98 7.21
CA ALA A 17 9.40 12.13 6.85
C ALA A 17 9.27 11.62 5.40
N PRO A 18 10.37 11.49 4.65
CA PRO A 18 10.35 10.88 3.32
C PRO A 18 9.83 9.43 3.36
N PHE A 19 9.05 9.02 2.35
CA PHE A 19 8.46 7.67 2.32
C PHE A 19 9.51 6.56 2.29
N HIS A 20 10.62 6.80 1.57
CA HIS A 20 11.70 5.82 1.46
C HIS A 20 12.44 5.56 2.79
N GLU A 21 12.22 6.37 3.83
CA GLU A 21 12.77 6.18 5.18
C GLU A 21 11.93 5.24 6.07
N PHE A 22 10.80 4.75 5.55
CA PHE A 22 9.95 3.78 6.25
C PHE A 22 10.22 2.37 5.76
N ASP A 23 10.24 1.43 6.69
CA ASP A 23 10.22 -0.01 6.42
C ASP A 23 8.84 -0.58 6.74
N ALA A 24 8.41 -1.52 5.91
CA ALA A 24 7.16 -2.25 6.10
C ALA A 24 7.37 -3.46 7.01
N TYR A 25 6.54 -3.60 8.04
CA TYR A 25 6.54 -4.73 8.95
C TYR A 25 5.18 -5.41 8.98
N ILE A 26 5.19 -6.72 9.15
CA ILE A 26 4.01 -7.48 9.55
C ILE A 26 4.10 -7.72 11.05
N ASN A 27 3.25 -7.03 11.78
CA ASN A 27 3.11 -7.20 13.22
C ASN A 27 2.05 -8.26 13.50
N THR A 28 2.44 -9.36 14.14
CA THR A 28 1.56 -10.46 14.50
C THR A 28 1.18 -10.38 15.97
N THR A 29 -0.12 -10.38 16.25
CA THR A 29 -0.66 -10.48 17.61
C THR A 29 -1.63 -11.65 17.70
N PRO A 30 -1.72 -12.35 18.84
CA PRO A 30 -2.68 -13.43 19.00
C PRO A 30 -4.10 -12.87 19.19
N ASP A 31 -5.09 -13.54 18.59
CA ASP A 31 -6.50 -13.33 18.96
C ASP A 31 -6.82 -13.99 20.32
N ARG A 32 -8.09 -13.91 20.74
CA ARG A 32 -8.55 -14.51 22.01
C ARG A 32 -8.37 -16.03 22.10
N GLN A 33 -8.16 -16.71 20.97
CA GLN A 33 -7.94 -18.15 20.86
C GLN A 33 -6.44 -18.49 20.68
N GLY A 34 -5.56 -17.47 20.67
CA GLY A 34 -4.13 -17.65 20.44
C GLY A 34 -3.75 -17.77 18.95
N LEU A 35 -4.67 -17.53 18.02
CA LEU A 35 -4.40 -17.61 16.59
C LEU A 35 -3.74 -16.33 16.09
N PRO A 36 -2.80 -16.41 15.13
CA PRO A 36 -2.08 -15.24 14.65
C PRO A 36 -3.01 -14.30 13.86
N MET A 37 -2.96 -13.02 14.23
CA MET A 37 -3.61 -11.92 13.53
C MET A 37 -2.53 -10.91 13.12
N ASN A 38 -2.31 -10.79 11.83
CA ASN A 38 -1.26 -10.00 11.22
C ASN A 38 -1.79 -8.64 10.79
N VAL A 39 -1.02 -7.58 11.04
CA VAL A 39 -1.32 -6.20 10.60
C VAL A 39 -0.08 -5.60 9.95
N LEU A 40 -0.27 -4.86 8.85
CA LEU A 40 0.78 -4.07 8.23
C LEU A 40 1.04 -2.80 9.06
N SER A 41 2.31 -2.53 9.33
CA SER A 41 2.76 -1.21 9.77
C SER A 41 3.86 -0.67 8.87
N LEU A 42 3.96 0.66 8.82
CA LEU A 42 5.15 1.36 8.35
C LEU A 42 5.86 1.98 9.55
N GLU A 43 7.13 1.65 9.72
CA GLU A 43 7.96 2.15 10.82
C GLU A 43 9.12 2.95 10.28
N HIS A 44 9.33 4.13 10.84
CA HIS A 44 10.37 5.04 10.40
C HIS A 44 11.74 4.60 10.94
N ARG A 45 12.76 4.54 10.08
CA ARG A 45 14.10 4.04 10.47
C ARG A 45 14.79 4.87 11.54
N TYR A 46 14.61 6.20 11.51
CA TYR A 46 15.43 7.12 12.31
C TYR A 46 14.68 7.77 13.48
N SER A 47 13.39 7.48 13.67
CA SER A 47 12.58 8.15 14.68
C SER A 47 11.42 7.26 15.12
N ASP A 48 10.91 7.49 16.32
CA ASP A 48 9.76 6.76 16.87
C ASP A 48 8.45 7.21 16.20
N ILE A 49 8.24 6.75 14.96
CA ILE A 49 7.04 6.95 14.16
C ILE A 49 6.60 5.59 13.64
N ARG A 50 5.38 5.21 13.99
CA ARG A 50 4.73 3.96 13.54
C ARG A 50 3.34 4.26 13.03
N ILE A 51 3.02 3.75 11.84
CA ILE A 51 1.72 3.90 11.21
C ILE A 51 1.13 2.51 11.06
N PHE A 52 0.03 2.24 11.75
CA PHE A 52 -0.68 0.98 11.66
C PHE A 52 -1.81 1.09 10.63
N PHE A 53 -1.91 0.10 9.75
CA PHE A 53 -2.92 0.08 8.68
C PHE A 53 -4.15 -0.77 9.03
N GLY A 54 -4.36 -1.10 10.30
CA GLY A 54 -5.46 -1.96 10.76
C GLY A 54 -6.87 -1.44 10.43
N ASP A 55 -7.03 -0.11 10.32
CA ASP A 55 -8.31 0.51 9.95
C ASP A 55 -8.59 0.45 8.45
N ILE A 56 -7.54 0.34 7.62
CA ILE A 56 -7.65 0.22 6.16
C ILE A 56 -7.76 -1.25 5.77
N GLN A 57 -6.88 -2.09 6.33
CA GLN A 57 -6.88 -3.53 6.16
C GLN A 57 -6.92 -4.18 7.55
N PRO A 58 -8.07 -4.77 7.92
CA PRO A 58 -8.21 -5.45 9.19
C PRO A 58 -7.18 -6.56 9.37
N PRO A 59 -6.86 -6.92 10.63
CA PRO A 59 -5.94 -8.01 10.90
C PRO A 59 -6.35 -9.30 10.17
N ASP A 60 -5.39 -9.98 9.55
CA ASP A 60 -5.63 -11.19 8.75
C ASP A 60 -4.74 -12.35 9.24
N ARG A 61 -5.21 -13.59 9.11
CA ARG A 61 -4.42 -14.78 9.43
C ARG A 61 -3.31 -15.04 8.42
N ASN A 62 -3.54 -14.59 7.19
CA ASN A 62 -2.64 -14.69 6.05
C ASN A 62 -1.91 -13.37 5.82
N THR A 63 -0.75 -13.44 5.17
CA THR A 63 0.07 -12.24 4.90
C THR A 63 -0.17 -11.67 3.51
N GLN A 64 -0.84 -12.40 2.62
CA GLN A 64 -1.06 -12.03 1.22
C GLN A 64 -1.79 -10.69 1.06
N GLN A 65 -2.88 -10.45 1.79
CA GLN A 65 -3.56 -9.14 1.76
C GLN A 65 -2.64 -8.01 2.22
N LEU A 66 -1.81 -8.25 3.24
CA LEU A 66 -0.90 -7.24 3.77
C LEU A 66 0.23 -6.94 2.79
N CYS A 67 0.73 -7.97 2.10
CA CYS A 67 1.70 -7.83 1.02
C CYS A 67 1.11 -7.05 -0.16
N ALA A 68 -0.15 -7.33 -0.53
CA ALA A 68 -0.84 -6.60 -1.59
C ALA A 68 -1.11 -5.14 -1.20
N LEU A 69 -1.44 -4.86 0.06
CA LEU A 69 -1.56 -3.50 0.58
C LEU A 69 -0.22 -2.76 0.53
N TRP A 70 0.88 -3.42 0.89
CA TRP A 70 2.21 -2.84 0.78
C TRP A 70 2.55 -2.50 -0.68
N ASP A 71 2.34 -3.43 -1.62
CA ASP A 71 2.51 -3.17 -3.05
C ASP A 71 1.64 -1.99 -3.54
N PHE A 72 0.40 -1.92 -3.08
CA PHE A 72 -0.50 -0.82 -3.40
C PHE A 72 0.05 0.53 -2.92
N ILE A 73 0.52 0.59 -1.67
CA ILE A 73 1.12 1.80 -1.08
C ILE A 73 2.38 2.19 -1.86
N GLN A 74 3.27 1.25 -2.18
CA GLN A 74 4.48 1.54 -2.95
C GLN A 74 4.14 2.15 -4.32
N ASN A 75 3.21 1.52 -5.07
CA ASN A 75 2.80 2.01 -6.38
C ASN A 75 2.09 3.37 -6.31
N TYR A 76 1.30 3.61 -5.26
CA TYR A 76 0.64 4.90 -5.06
C TYR A 76 1.64 6.01 -4.72
N MET A 77 2.67 5.71 -3.93
CA MET A 77 3.68 6.69 -3.52
C MET A 77 4.74 6.97 -4.59
N ASP A 78 4.87 6.10 -5.59
CA ASP A 78 5.81 6.26 -6.71
C ASP A 78 5.16 7.00 -7.89
N ILE A 79 5.34 8.32 -7.89
CA ILE A 79 4.82 9.22 -8.93
C ILE A 79 5.46 9.05 -10.32
N SER A 80 6.51 8.24 -10.44
CA SER A 80 7.12 7.93 -11.74
C SER A 80 6.34 6.88 -12.53
N HIS A 81 5.42 6.18 -11.86
CA HIS A 81 4.51 5.20 -12.44
C HIS A 81 3.07 5.73 -12.40
N PRO A 82 2.19 5.23 -13.29
CA PRO A 82 0.77 5.58 -13.22
C PRO A 82 0.16 5.09 -11.90
N LEU A 83 -0.89 5.77 -11.45
CA LEU A 83 -1.70 5.38 -10.30
C LEU A 83 -2.13 3.91 -10.42
N PRO A 84 -2.23 3.18 -9.29
CA PRO A 84 -2.78 1.83 -9.28
C PRO A 84 -4.10 1.78 -10.04
N ASP A 85 -4.26 0.81 -10.95
CA ASP A 85 -5.51 0.68 -11.71
C ASP A 85 -6.60 0.03 -10.87
N ALA A 86 -7.40 0.88 -10.21
CA ALA A 86 -8.49 0.48 -9.33
C ALA A 86 -9.69 1.43 -9.49
N PRO A 87 -10.94 0.95 -9.26
CA PRO A 87 -12.14 1.77 -9.39
C PRO A 87 -12.09 3.08 -8.57
N LEU A 88 -11.46 3.03 -7.39
CA LEU A 88 -11.29 4.18 -6.49
C LEU A 88 -10.63 5.40 -7.17
N PHE A 89 -9.75 5.18 -8.15
CA PHE A 89 -8.97 6.24 -8.77
C PHE A 89 -9.51 6.70 -10.13
N GLU A 90 -10.56 6.06 -10.67
CA GLU A 90 -10.99 6.27 -12.06
C GLU A 90 -11.23 7.75 -12.39
N GLU A 91 -11.98 8.46 -11.53
CA GLU A 91 -12.30 9.87 -11.73
C GLU A 91 -11.09 10.82 -11.59
N HIS A 92 -10.02 10.34 -10.96
CA HIS A 92 -8.81 11.11 -10.70
C HIS A 92 -7.67 10.81 -11.68
N ARG A 93 -7.76 9.74 -12.49
CA ARG A 93 -6.69 9.34 -13.43
C ARG A 93 -6.25 10.47 -14.36
N GLN A 94 -7.19 11.31 -14.82
CA GLN A 94 -6.90 12.46 -15.68
C GLN A 94 -6.17 13.62 -14.97
N ASN A 95 -6.26 13.69 -13.63
CA ASN A 95 -5.63 14.74 -12.83
C ASN A 95 -4.17 14.40 -12.49
N ASP A 96 -3.79 13.13 -12.59
CA ASP A 96 -2.42 12.68 -12.40
C ASP A 96 -1.66 12.69 -13.74
N PRO A 97 -0.61 13.53 -13.92
CA PRO A 97 0.05 13.68 -15.22
C PRO A 97 0.67 12.39 -15.76
N THR A 98 1.32 11.61 -14.89
CA THR A 98 1.96 10.34 -15.24
C THR A 98 0.92 9.33 -15.73
N THR A 99 -0.20 9.23 -15.01
CA THR A 99 -1.33 8.38 -15.39
C THR A 99 -1.99 8.84 -16.68
N ALA A 100 -2.23 10.14 -16.84
CA ALA A 100 -2.87 10.69 -18.02
C ALA A 100 -2.03 10.48 -19.30
N GLU A 101 -0.70 10.58 -19.20
CA GLU A 101 0.21 10.25 -20.30
C GLU A 101 0.19 8.76 -20.63
N HIS A 102 0.27 7.90 -19.60
CA HIS A 102 0.20 6.46 -19.76
C HIS A 102 -1.11 5.99 -20.41
N ASP A 103 -2.24 6.51 -19.95
CA ASP A 103 -3.57 6.18 -20.46
C ASP A 103 -3.73 6.63 -21.92
N ARG A 104 -3.19 7.80 -22.29
CA ARG A 104 -3.17 8.29 -23.69
C ARG A 104 -2.30 7.39 -24.58
N ALA A 105 -1.14 6.98 -24.09
CA ALA A 105 -0.21 6.13 -24.85
C ALA A 105 -0.76 4.71 -25.07
N THR A 106 -1.52 4.18 -24.10
CA THR A 106 -2.11 2.83 -24.17
C THR A 106 -3.52 2.82 -24.77
N GLY A 107 -4.15 3.98 -24.97
CA GLY A 107 -5.53 4.08 -25.45
C GLY A 107 -6.56 3.57 -24.44
N ARG A 108 -6.26 3.65 -23.14
CA ARG A 108 -7.17 3.22 -22.08
C ARG A 108 -8.46 4.06 -22.10
N HIS A 109 -9.61 3.39 -21.97
CA HIS A 109 -10.90 4.08 -21.88
C HIS A 109 -10.99 4.92 -20.58
N PRO A 110 -11.37 6.22 -20.62
CA PRO A 110 -11.42 7.08 -19.42
C PRO A 110 -12.48 6.71 -18.38
N ARG A 111 -13.42 5.84 -18.74
CA ARG A 111 -14.50 5.35 -17.87
C ARG A 111 -14.47 3.82 -17.77
N TYR A 112 -13.28 3.22 -17.90
CA TYR A 112 -13.06 1.78 -17.92
C TYR A 112 -13.79 1.06 -16.78
N TRP A 113 -13.59 1.49 -15.53
CA TRP A 113 -14.25 0.87 -14.38
C TRP A 113 -15.74 1.24 -14.25
N ILE A 114 -16.15 2.42 -14.71
CA ILE A 114 -17.52 2.94 -14.53
C ILE A 114 -18.49 2.28 -15.52
N ASP A 115 -18.06 2.09 -16.76
CA ASP A 115 -18.91 1.56 -17.84
C ASP A 115 -18.85 0.03 -17.94
N MET A 116 -18.08 -0.64 -17.08
CA MET A 116 -18.08 -2.11 -16.96
C MET A 116 -19.44 -2.64 -16.51
N ASP A 117 -19.92 -3.67 -17.19
CA ASP A 117 -21.06 -4.44 -16.70
C ASP A 117 -20.69 -5.32 -15.50
N GLU A 118 -21.71 -5.78 -14.79
CA GLU A 118 -21.54 -6.54 -13.54
C GLU A 118 -20.74 -7.85 -13.73
N ASN A 119 -20.91 -8.55 -14.85
CA ASN A 119 -20.19 -9.80 -15.08
C ASN A 119 -18.71 -9.54 -15.33
N THR A 120 -18.40 -8.58 -16.21
CA THR A 120 -17.02 -8.16 -16.47
C THR A 120 -16.34 -7.66 -15.19
N PHE A 121 -17.04 -6.88 -14.36
CA PHE A 121 -16.52 -6.41 -13.08
C PHE A 121 -16.19 -7.58 -12.12
N LYS A 122 -17.07 -8.59 -12.03
CA LYS A 122 -16.84 -9.79 -11.21
C LYS A 122 -15.61 -10.57 -11.68
N GLU A 123 -15.44 -10.73 -12.99
CA GLU A 123 -14.25 -11.39 -13.56
C GLU A 123 -12.96 -10.63 -13.22
N ALA A 124 -12.96 -9.30 -13.40
CA ALA A 124 -11.82 -8.46 -13.03
C ALA A 124 -11.49 -8.57 -11.53
N GLN A 125 -12.51 -8.55 -10.67
CA GLN A 125 -12.34 -8.70 -9.23
C GLN A 125 -11.78 -10.07 -8.86
N MET A 126 -12.25 -11.15 -9.48
CA MET A 126 -11.71 -12.51 -9.27
C MET A 126 -10.24 -12.59 -9.70
N ALA A 127 -9.90 -12.00 -10.86
CA ALA A 127 -8.52 -11.94 -11.33
C ALA A 127 -7.61 -11.15 -10.37
N MET A 128 -8.10 -10.05 -9.79
CA MET A 128 -7.39 -9.29 -8.76
C MET A 128 -7.17 -10.11 -7.49
N ARG A 129 -8.19 -10.82 -6.98
CA ARG A 129 -8.03 -11.70 -5.81
C ARG A 129 -7.00 -12.79 -6.06
N ALA A 130 -7.07 -13.45 -7.22
CA ALA A 130 -6.10 -14.47 -7.60
C ALA A 130 -4.66 -13.91 -7.71
N ARG A 131 -4.48 -12.62 -8.04
CA ARG A 131 -3.17 -11.93 -7.99
C ARG A 131 -2.66 -11.72 -6.57
N VAL A 132 -3.56 -11.38 -5.64
CA VAL A 132 -3.20 -11.28 -4.21
C VAL A 132 -2.77 -12.64 -3.67
N ASP A 133 -3.52 -13.71 -3.97
CA ASP A 133 -3.22 -15.04 -3.45
C ASP A 133 -1.85 -15.58 -3.90
N ARG A 134 -1.41 -15.19 -5.10
CA ARG A 134 -0.11 -15.58 -5.69
C ARG A 134 1.01 -14.55 -5.47
N ILE A 135 0.77 -13.52 -4.66
CA ILE A 135 1.79 -12.50 -4.40
C ILE A 135 2.98 -13.13 -3.67
N ASP A 136 4.19 -12.73 -4.06
CA ASP A 136 5.45 -13.33 -3.61
C ASP A 136 6.36 -12.31 -2.94
N THR A 137 5.81 -11.26 -2.34
CA THR A 137 6.56 -10.09 -1.83
C THR A 137 7.83 -10.43 -1.03
N PHE A 138 7.82 -11.50 -0.23
CA PHE A 138 9.00 -11.94 0.54
C PHE A 138 10.17 -12.47 -0.27
N SER A 139 9.95 -12.90 -1.53
CA SER A 139 11.01 -13.34 -2.44
C SER A 139 11.70 -12.18 -3.16
N ARG A 140 11.09 -10.98 -3.12
CA ARG A 140 11.51 -9.85 -3.94
C ARG A 140 12.77 -9.18 -3.37
N PRO A 141 13.66 -8.65 -4.22
CA PRO A 141 14.84 -7.94 -3.74
C PRO A 141 14.46 -6.69 -2.94
N ASN A 142 15.07 -6.53 -1.76
CA ASN A 142 14.99 -5.26 -1.04
C ASN A 142 15.92 -4.23 -1.71
N LEU A 143 15.34 -3.36 -2.54
CA LEU A 143 16.08 -2.32 -3.27
C LEU A 143 16.78 -1.30 -2.34
N MET A 144 16.29 -1.16 -1.10
CA MET A 144 16.86 -0.26 -0.10
C MET A 144 18.06 -0.87 0.63
N ALA A 145 18.28 -2.19 0.56
CA ALA A 145 19.35 -2.86 1.30
C ALA A 145 20.76 -2.35 0.95
N GLN A 146 20.96 -1.79 -0.26
CA GLN A 146 22.23 -1.17 -0.66
C GLN A 146 22.45 0.25 -0.12
N TYR A 147 21.39 0.87 0.43
CA TYR A 147 21.39 2.26 0.89
C TYR A 147 21.25 2.38 2.41
N VAL A 148 21.11 1.27 3.14
CA VAL A 148 20.91 1.26 4.59
C VAL A 148 21.77 0.19 5.27
N GLU A 149 22.32 0.52 6.44
CA GLU A 149 22.96 -0.46 7.32
C GLU A 149 21.94 -0.99 8.33
N TYR A 150 21.52 -2.25 8.17
CA TYR A 150 20.70 -2.91 9.17
C TYR A 150 21.57 -3.33 10.35
N VAL A 151 21.34 -2.72 11.51
CA VAL A 151 21.98 -3.17 12.76
C VAL A 151 21.39 -4.53 13.10
N SER A 152 22.22 -5.57 13.09
CA SER A 152 21.81 -6.90 13.53
C SER A 152 21.59 -6.84 15.04
N VAL A 153 20.36 -7.06 15.49
CA VAL A 153 20.09 -7.29 16.90
C VAL A 153 20.42 -8.77 17.15
N GLY A 154 21.56 -9.01 17.78
CA GLY A 154 22.00 -10.34 18.23
C GLY A 154 21.24 -10.84 19.45
#